data_AF-A0A940PYW5-F1
#
_entry.id   AF-A0A940PYW5-F1
#
_cell.length_a   1.000
_cell.length_b   1.000
_cell.length_c   1.000
_cell.angle_alpha   90.00
_cell.angle_beta   90.00
_cell.angle_gamma   90.00
#
_symmetry.space_group_name_H-M   'P 1'
#
loop_
_entity.id
_entity.type
_entity.pdbx_description
1 polymer ?
#
loop_
_entity_poly.entity_id
_entity_poly.type
_entity_poly.pdbx_seq_one_letter_code
_entity_poly.pdbx_strand_id
1 'polypeptide(L)'
;MGLLKKLYFSAAGAIKRLTGKVAPTVYMEEIERHFADVFEYKLEDSRVFHELMSDVVHIDVHIVPPSEKRPFYLLFTTGMSDLPMTLPEDCSWDDRKIYERAEIYCLLPPDWKFDGFSDPKEAERYMWIITALKYSARYPHVCKNCLGSMHSLQFTEENTPFADNTGFCSAVFLHSDSNDFGGKYGDRLNYMRTEDGSYINLLCFIPMYEDEMNFKIEKGGGPLFLRLFGETVTDFSQLVIDINRESVCINKSI
;
A
#
# COMPACT_ATOMS: atom_id res chain seq x y z
N MET A 1 6.86 -4.55 25.90
CA MET A 1 6.02 -3.65 25.08
C MET A 1 6.58 -3.71 23.65
N GLY A 2 5.97 -4.55 22.81
CA GLY A 2 6.57 -5.05 21.57
C GLY A 2 6.90 -3.97 20.54
N LEU A 3 7.91 -4.24 19.71
CA LEU A 3 8.38 -3.38 18.61
C LEU A 3 7.21 -2.92 17.71
N LEU A 4 6.23 -3.81 17.49
CA LEU A 4 4.96 -3.58 16.78
C LEU A 4 4.16 -2.39 17.33
N LYS A 5 4.02 -2.29 18.67
CA LYS A 5 3.26 -1.20 19.31
C LYS A 5 3.96 0.15 19.14
N LYS A 6 5.29 0.19 19.19
CA LYS A 6 6.05 1.45 18.98
C LYS A 6 5.95 1.95 17.53
N LEU A 7 5.95 1.05 16.55
CA LEU A 7 5.80 1.38 15.13
C LEU A 7 4.39 1.91 14.81
N TYR A 8 3.34 1.33 15.40
CA TYR A 8 1.96 1.76 15.21
C TYR A 8 1.73 3.22 15.66
N PHE A 9 2.27 3.60 16.83
CA PHE A 9 2.13 4.98 17.35
C PHE A 9 3.01 6.01 16.63
N SER A 10 4.07 5.60 15.93
CA SER A 10 4.91 6.50 15.12
C SER A 10 4.18 7.03 13.87
N ALA A 11 3.12 6.36 13.43
CA ALA A 11 2.43 6.66 12.19
C ALA A 11 1.32 7.73 12.32
N ALA A 12 0.92 8.09 13.54
CA ALA A 12 -0.13 9.09 13.82
C ALA A 12 0.36 10.55 13.69
N GLY A 13 1.08 10.86 12.61
CA GLY A 13 1.65 12.18 12.36
C GLY A 13 0.60 13.28 12.17
N ALA A 14 0.93 14.52 12.51
CA ALA A 14 0.11 15.71 12.26
C ALA A 14 0.49 16.37 10.92
N ILE A 15 -0.50 16.95 10.23
CA ILE A 15 -0.31 17.75 9.00
C ILE A 15 0.48 19.02 9.37
N LYS A 16 1.78 19.06 9.06
CA LYS A 16 2.58 20.29 9.15
C LYS A 16 3.66 20.31 8.09
N ARG A 17 3.78 21.42 7.34
CA ARG A 17 4.99 21.73 6.56
C ARG A 17 6.10 22.05 7.57
N LEU A 18 7.03 21.14 7.79
CA LEU A 18 8.22 21.40 8.59
C LEU A 18 9.47 21.04 7.79
N THR A 19 10.24 22.08 7.49
CA THR A 19 11.56 22.05 6.85
C THR A 19 12.63 21.61 7.85
N GLY A 20 12.74 20.31 8.09
CA GLY A 20 13.94 19.67 8.65
C GLY A 20 14.70 18.97 7.53
N LYS A 21 16.02 18.74 7.65
CA LYS A 21 16.80 18.01 6.64
C LYS A 21 16.22 16.61 6.45
N VAL A 22 15.39 16.47 5.42
CA VAL A 22 14.80 15.23 4.95
C VAL A 22 15.94 14.36 4.42
N ALA A 23 15.97 13.08 4.79
CA ALA A 23 16.82 12.14 4.06
C ALA A 23 16.42 12.22 2.57
N PRO A 24 17.36 12.27 1.63
CA PRO A 24 17.01 12.44 0.22
C PRO A 24 16.11 11.28 -0.22
N THR A 25 14.91 11.61 -0.70
CA THR A 25 14.00 10.66 -1.34
C THR A 25 14.47 10.46 -2.78
N VAL A 26 15.34 9.46 -2.97
CA VAL A 26 16.22 9.35 -4.13
C VAL A 26 15.45 9.27 -5.44
N TYR A 27 14.36 8.51 -5.45
CA TYR A 27 13.55 8.24 -6.64
C TYR A 27 12.21 8.97 -6.67
N MET A 28 11.97 9.89 -5.72
CA MET A 28 10.65 10.49 -5.52
C MET A 28 10.08 11.11 -6.79
N GLU A 29 10.84 11.96 -7.47
CA GLU A 29 10.36 12.64 -8.67
C GLU A 29 10.06 11.66 -9.81
N GLU A 30 10.82 10.56 -9.91
CA GLU A 30 10.60 9.51 -10.91
C GLU A 30 9.34 8.70 -10.59
N ILE A 31 9.14 8.34 -9.30
CA ILE A 31 7.95 7.65 -8.81
C ILE A 31 6.70 8.51 -9.04
N GLU A 32 6.75 9.79 -8.68
CA GLU A 32 5.65 10.73 -8.90
C GLU A 32 5.29 10.84 -10.37
N ARG A 33 6.27 10.95 -11.27
CA ARG A 33 6.04 10.96 -12.72
C ARG A 33 5.42 9.66 -13.22
N HIS A 34 5.89 8.51 -12.74
CA HIS A 34 5.37 7.21 -13.14
C HIS A 34 3.91 7.04 -12.72
N PHE A 35 3.56 7.36 -11.47
CA PHE A 35 2.17 7.31 -11.02
C PHE A 35 1.29 8.33 -11.76
N ALA A 36 1.79 9.54 -12.03
CA ALA A 36 1.06 10.55 -12.81
C ALA A 36 0.72 10.07 -14.23
N ASP A 37 1.67 9.40 -14.87
CA ASP A 37 1.51 8.83 -16.22
C ASP A 37 0.58 7.61 -16.23
N VAL A 38 0.68 6.71 -15.24
CA VAL A 38 -0.18 5.52 -15.17
C VAL A 38 -1.63 5.85 -14.80
N PHE A 39 -1.83 6.77 -13.84
CA PHE A 39 -3.15 7.13 -13.32
C PHE A 39 -3.69 8.45 -13.90
N GLU A 40 -3.03 8.99 -14.93
CA GLU A 40 -3.44 10.15 -15.73
C GLU A 40 -3.84 11.37 -14.89
N TYR A 41 -2.98 11.79 -13.96
CA TYR A 41 -3.18 12.99 -13.13
C TYR A 41 -2.02 13.99 -13.29
N LYS A 42 -2.21 15.23 -12.85
CA LYS A 42 -1.13 16.23 -12.86
C LYS A 42 -0.45 16.31 -11.50
N LEU A 43 0.87 16.44 -11.48
CA LEU A 43 1.65 16.44 -10.23
C LEU A 43 1.13 17.45 -9.19
N GLU A 44 0.66 18.62 -9.63
CA GLU A 44 0.07 19.65 -8.76
C GLU A 44 -1.23 19.24 -8.04
N ASP A 45 -1.92 18.21 -8.52
CA ASP A 45 -3.14 17.68 -7.89
C ASP A 45 -2.80 16.87 -6.63
N SER A 46 -1.56 16.40 -6.49
CA SER A 46 -1.11 15.56 -5.39
C SER A 46 -0.85 16.36 -4.10
N ARG A 47 -1.33 15.85 -2.98
CA ARG A 47 -1.01 16.35 -1.62
C ARG A 47 -0.17 15.31 -0.89
N VAL A 48 0.85 15.74 -0.16
CA VAL A 48 1.76 14.82 0.55
C VAL A 48 1.51 14.84 2.05
N PHE A 49 1.35 13.66 2.63
CA PHE A 49 1.31 13.44 4.07
C PHE A 49 2.71 13.07 4.59
N HIS A 50 3.46 14.09 4.97
CA HIS A 50 4.84 13.91 5.39
C HIS A 50 4.98 13.10 6.67
N GLU A 51 5.98 12.22 6.71
CA GLU A 51 6.36 11.59 7.97
C GLU A 51 7.13 12.55 8.87
N LEU A 52 6.70 12.67 10.13
CA LEU A 52 7.31 13.60 11.07
C LEU A 52 8.65 13.12 11.61
N MET A 53 8.84 11.81 11.73
CA MET A 53 10.05 11.21 12.27
C MET A 53 10.31 9.88 11.57
N SER A 54 11.55 9.65 11.17
CA SER A 54 11.99 8.32 10.79
C SER A 54 13.36 7.99 11.32
N ASP A 55 13.46 6.81 11.91
CA ASP A 55 14.72 6.23 12.38
C ASP A 55 15.47 5.48 11.25
N VAL A 56 14.81 5.14 10.14
CA VAL A 56 15.39 4.26 9.09
C VAL A 56 15.14 4.77 7.66
N VAL A 57 13.88 4.96 7.26
CA VAL A 57 13.47 5.43 5.91
C VAL A 57 12.36 6.46 6.03
N HIS A 58 12.46 7.60 5.34
CA HIS A 58 11.43 8.64 5.43
C HIS A 58 10.25 8.28 4.53
N ILE A 59 9.12 7.87 5.11
CA ILE A 59 7.96 7.41 4.32
C ILE A 59 6.92 8.51 4.16
N ASP A 60 6.85 9.07 2.97
CA ASP A 60 5.79 9.98 2.57
C ASP A 60 4.65 9.22 1.90
N VAL A 61 3.43 9.74 2.05
CA VAL A 61 2.23 9.20 1.38
C VAL A 61 1.63 10.32 0.55
N HIS A 62 1.65 10.14 -0.76
CA HIS A 62 1.01 11.03 -1.73
C HIS A 62 -0.47 10.67 -1.81
N ILE A 63 -1.33 11.70 -1.89
CA ILE A 63 -2.79 11.59 -1.94
C ILE A 63 -3.23 12.37 -3.17
N VAL A 64 -3.76 11.66 -4.17
CA VAL A 64 -4.24 12.25 -5.41
C VAL A 64 -5.77 12.20 -5.43
N PRO A 65 -6.46 13.34 -5.51
CA PRO A 65 -7.92 13.40 -5.43
C PRO A 65 -8.59 12.73 -6.63
N PRO A 66 -9.86 12.30 -6.52
CA PRO A 66 -10.64 11.77 -7.63
C PRO A 66 -10.80 12.80 -8.78
N SER A 67 -11.03 12.29 -9.98
CA SER A 67 -11.44 13.06 -11.15
C SER A 67 -12.58 12.35 -11.88
N GLU A 68 -13.17 12.97 -12.91
CA GLU A 68 -14.23 12.33 -13.71
C GLU A 68 -13.77 11.01 -14.36
N LYS A 69 -12.48 10.92 -14.75
CA LYS A 69 -11.91 9.71 -15.36
C LYS A 69 -11.37 8.72 -14.33
N ARG A 70 -11.10 9.19 -13.11
CA ARG A 70 -10.54 8.42 -12.01
C ARG A 70 -11.42 8.63 -10.76
N PRO A 71 -12.58 7.96 -10.65
CA PRO A 71 -13.55 8.19 -9.58
C PRO A 71 -13.12 7.54 -8.26
N PHE A 72 -11.86 7.70 -7.87
CA PHE A 72 -11.25 7.19 -6.66
C PHE A 72 -10.01 8.02 -6.29
N TYR A 73 -9.67 8.08 -5.01
CA TYR A 73 -8.36 8.58 -4.59
C TYR A 73 -7.28 7.55 -4.91
N LEU A 74 -6.13 8.01 -5.35
CA LEU A 74 -4.90 7.20 -5.39
C LEU A 74 -4.02 7.62 -4.23
N LEU A 75 -3.58 6.67 -3.43
CA LEU A 75 -2.53 6.85 -2.43
C LEU A 75 -1.32 6.05 -2.84
N PHE A 76 -0.11 6.62 -2.75
CA PHE A 76 1.12 5.87 -2.96
C PHE A 76 2.24 6.37 -2.06
N THR A 77 3.17 5.49 -1.72
CA THR A 77 4.33 5.83 -0.89
C THR A 77 5.47 6.35 -1.76
N THR A 78 6.31 7.19 -1.14
CA THR A 78 7.68 7.46 -1.59
C THR A 78 8.61 7.30 -0.38
N GLY A 79 9.85 6.89 -0.67
CA GLY A 79 10.90 6.70 0.33
C GLY A 79 11.02 5.29 0.89
N MET A 80 10.07 4.39 0.60
CA MET A 80 10.24 2.96 0.89
C MET A 80 11.40 2.38 0.08
N SER A 81 11.51 2.84 -1.17
CA SER A 81 12.50 2.41 -2.16
C SER A 81 13.88 3.05 -1.97
N ASP A 82 14.07 4.00 -1.05
CA ASP A 82 15.36 4.68 -0.84
C ASP A 82 16.46 3.71 -0.39
N LEU A 83 16.08 2.70 0.40
CA LEU A 83 16.96 1.60 0.80
C LEU A 83 16.50 0.29 0.16
N PRO A 84 17.44 -0.61 -0.20
CA PRO A 84 17.07 -1.96 -0.58
C PRO A 84 16.52 -2.72 0.65
N MET A 85 15.46 -3.47 0.43
CA MET A 85 14.91 -4.45 1.35
C MET A 85 15.88 -5.63 1.56
N THR A 86 15.62 -6.44 2.57
CA THR A 86 16.44 -7.63 2.85
C THR A 86 15.81 -8.86 2.17
N LEU A 87 16.31 -9.20 0.99
CA LEU A 87 15.96 -10.43 0.27
C LEU A 87 16.72 -11.65 0.83
N PRO A 88 16.18 -12.87 0.67
CA PRO A 88 16.88 -14.11 1.01
C PRO A 88 18.28 -14.19 0.42
N GLU A 89 19.20 -14.87 1.13
CA GLU A 89 20.61 -14.98 0.70
C GLU A 89 20.76 -15.76 -0.62
N ASP A 90 19.87 -16.71 -0.88
CA ASP A 90 19.82 -17.56 -2.07
C ASP A 90 19.08 -16.92 -3.25
N CYS A 91 18.55 -15.70 -3.09
CA CYS A 91 17.94 -14.93 -4.18
C CYS A 91 18.98 -14.66 -5.29
N SER A 92 18.61 -14.99 -6.54
CA SER A 92 19.49 -14.78 -7.69
C SER A 92 19.84 -13.30 -7.83
N TRP A 93 20.97 -13.00 -8.48
CA TRP A 93 21.39 -11.61 -8.66
C TRP A 93 20.41 -10.82 -9.54
N ASP A 94 19.81 -11.48 -10.54
CA ASP A 94 18.80 -10.87 -11.41
C ASP A 94 17.51 -10.59 -10.65
N ASP A 95 17.02 -11.54 -9.86
CA ASP A 95 15.84 -11.35 -9.01
C ASP A 95 16.10 -10.26 -7.96
N ARG A 96 17.29 -10.24 -7.36
CA ARG A 96 17.65 -9.23 -6.36
C ARG A 96 17.53 -7.82 -6.91
N LYS A 97 18.06 -7.57 -8.11
CA LYS A 97 17.96 -6.27 -8.77
C LYS A 97 16.53 -5.83 -9.05
N ILE A 98 15.65 -6.79 -9.31
CA ILE A 98 14.26 -6.51 -9.62
C ILE A 98 13.47 -6.27 -8.33
N TYR A 99 13.69 -7.06 -7.27
CA TYR A 99 12.84 -7.10 -6.08
C TYR A 99 13.37 -6.37 -4.85
N GLU A 100 14.59 -5.81 -4.88
CA GLU A 100 15.18 -5.19 -3.70
C GLU A 100 14.53 -3.86 -3.31
N ARG A 101 13.77 -3.21 -4.19
CA ARG A 101 13.10 -1.93 -3.89
C ARG A 101 11.63 -1.99 -4.24
N ALA A 102 10.81 -1.36 -3.44
CA ALA A 102 9.38 -1.29 -3.66
C ALA A 102 8.79 0.03 -3.15
N GLU A 103 7.62 0.37 -3.68
CA GLU A 103 6.65 1.33 -3.15
C GLU A 103 5.27 0.66 -3.09
N ILE A 104 4.38 1.21 -2.27
CA ILE A 104 3.05 0.66 -2.03
C ILE A 104 2.02 1.70 -2.48
N TYR A 105 0.94 1.25 -3.11
CA TYR A 105 -0.19 2.10 -3.45
C TYR A 105 -1.53 1.47 -3.10
N CYS A 106 -2.57 2.27 -2.92
CA CYS A 106 -3.94 1.80 -2.79
C CYS A 106 -4.93 2.79 -3.40
N LEU A 107 -6.15 2.32 -3.65
CA LEU A 107 -7.23 3.14 -4.18
C LEU A 107 -8.35 3.25 -3.15
N LEU A 108 -8.85 4.46 -2.92
CA LEU A 108 -9.92 4.72 -1.95
C LEU A 108 -11.17 5.31 -2.62
N PRO A 109 -12.37 5.10 -2.06
CA PRO A 109 -13.61 5.68 -2.54
C PRO A 109 -13.54 7.21 -2.67
N PRO A 110 -14.25 7.82 -3.63
CA PRO A 110 -14.15 9.25 -3.90
C PRO A 110 -14.70 10.15 -2.78
N ASP A 111 -15.44 9.57 -1.83
CA ASP A 111 -15.97 10.21 -0.63
C ASP A 111 -15.09 10.03 0.62
N TRP A 112 -13.87 9.46 0.46
CA TRP A 112 -12.91 9.36 1.56
C TRP A 112 -12.51 10.74 2.10
N LYS A 113 -12.43 10.88 3.43
CA LYS A 113 -12.08 12.13 4.11
C LYS A 113 -10.63 12.12 4.59
N PHE A 114 -9.95 13.25 4.46
CA PHE A 114 -8.59 13.47 5.00
C PHE A 114 -8.50 14.67 5.95
N ASP A 115 -9.58 15.44 6.07
CA ASP A 115 -9.69 16.62 6.90
C ASP A 115 -11.15 16.84 7.33
N GLY A 116 -11.41 17.90 8.10
CA GLY A 116 -12.77 18.24 8.54
C GLY A 116 -13.35 17.31 9.61
N PHE A 117 -12.51 16.54 10.30
CA PHE A 117 -12.94 15.64 11.38
C PHE A 117 -13.41 16.42 12.61
N SER A 118 -14.52 15.96 13.20
CA SER A 118 -15.13 16.57 14.38
C SER A 118 -14.43 16.18 15.67
N ASP A 119 -13.84 14.97 15.69
CA ASP A 119 -13.12 14.42 16.84
C ASP A 119 -12.04 13.39 16.40
N PRO A 120 -11.13 12.98 17.30
CA PRO A 120 -10.04 12.05 16.97
C PRO A 120 -10.51 10.66 16.53
N LYS A 121 -11.68 10.21 17.01
CA LYS A 121 -12.24 8.90 16.66
C LYS A 121 -12.81 8.90 15.25
N GLU A 122 -13.43 10.01 14.83
CA GLU A 122 -13.79 10.20 13.41
C GLU A 122 -12.53 10.18 12.54
N ALA A 123 -11.46 10.88 12.94
CA ALA A 123 -10.20 10.87 12.19
C ALA A 123 -9.62 9.45 12.05
N GLU A 124 -9.62 8.65 13.12
CA GLU A 124 -9.12 7.27 13.11
C GLU A 124 -9.79 6.39 12.04
N ARG A 125 -11.11 6.53 11.87
CA ARG A 125 -11.92 5.80 10.86
C ARG A 125 -11.48 6.00 9.42
N TYR A 126 -10.75 7.08 9.14
CA TYR A 126 -10.23 7.41 7.81
C TYR A 126 -8.70 7.37 7.73
N MET A 127 -8.00 7.72 8.81
CA MET A 127 -6.54 7.86 8.81
C MET A 127 -5.80 6.55 9.00
N TRP A 128 -6.48 5.47 9.39
CA TRP A 128 -5.87 4.15 9.57
C TRP A 128 -5.13 3.67 8.31
N ILE A 129 -5.61 4.00 7.11
CA ILE A 129 -4.98 3.57 5.86
C ILE A 129 -3.59 4.20 5.67
N ILE A 130 -3.43 5.48 6.01
CA ILE A 130 -2.13 6.15 5.97
C ILE A 130 -1.18 5.48 6.97
N THR A 131 -1.67 5.17 8.17
CA THR A 131 -0.91 4.42 9.18
C THR A 131 -0.49 3.04 8.68
N ALA A 132 -1.41 2.30 8.05
CA ALA A 132 -1.15 0.97 7.53
C ALA A 132 -0.14 0.98 6.37
N LEU A 133 -0.22 1.95 5.46
CA LEU A 133 0.75 2.14 4.37
C LEU A 133 2.15 2.43 4.92
N LYS A 134 2.28 3.39 5.85
CA LYS A 134 3.57 3.73 6.47
C LYS A 134 4.19 2.57 7.25
N TYR A 135 3.35 1.82 7.98
CA TYR A 135 3.81 0.61 8.66
C TYR A 135 4.32 -0.43 7.66
N SER A 136 3.56 -0.68 6.59
CA SER A 136 3.91 -1.67 5.57
C SER A 136 5.20 -1.31 4.84
N ALA A 137 5.38 -0.04 4.48
CA ALA A 137 6.60 0.46 3.84
C ALA A 137 7.84 0.35 4.72
N ARG A 138 7.67 0.54 6.03
CA ARG A 138 8.78 0.48 7.00
C ARG A 138 9.13 -0.95 7.40
N TYR A 139 8.16 -1.87 7.35
CA TYR A 139 8.31 -3.26 7.82
C TYR A 139 9.56 -3.97 7.27
N PRO A 140 9.86 -3.97 5.95
CA PRO A 140 11.05 -4.63 5.41
C PRO A 140 12.36 -4.15 6.04
N HIS A 141 12.45 -2.85 6.32
CA HIS A 141 13.67 -2.20 6.80
C HIS A 141 13.95 -2.46 8.28
N VAL A 142 12.87 -2.50 9.08
CA VAL A 142 12.95 -2.73 10.53
C VAL A 142 13.08 -4.21 10.86
N CYS A 143 12.33 -5.06 10.16
CA CYS A 143 12.33 -6.51 10.39
C CYS A 143 13.42 -7.25 9.60
N LYS A 144 14.24 -6.54 8.80
CA LYS A 144 15.25 -7.12 7.91
C LYS A 144 14.65 -8.22 7.04
N ASN A 145 13.58 -7.85 6.33
CA ASN A 145 12.83 -8.71 5.44
C ASN A 145 12.54 -8.00 4.11
N CYS A 146 11.77 -8.63 3.22
CA CYS A 146 11.27 -8.06 1.98
C CYS A 146 9.75 -8.17 1.88
N LEU A 147 9.16 -7.34 1.02
CA LEU A 147 7.74 -7.36 0.69
C LEU A 147 7.58 -7.54 -0.82
N GLY A 148 6.68 -8.43 -1.23
CA GLY A 148 6.44 -8.72 -2.64
C GLY A 148 4.99 -9.14 -2.88
N SER A 149 4.67 -9.43 -4.13
CA SER A 149 3.32 -9.88 -4.52
C SER A 149 2.92 -11.14 -3.73
N MET A 150 1.67 -11.19 -3.31
CA MET A 150 1.07 -12.19 -2.43
C MET A 150 1.70 -12.33 -1.04
N HIS A 151 2.61 -11.45 -0.61
CA HIS A 151 2.94 -11.33 0.81
C HIS A 151 1.75 -10.75 1.56
N SER A 152 1.59 -11.14 2.82
CA SER A 152 0.57 -10.59 3.70
C SER A 152 1.20 -10.08 4.99
N LEU A 153 0.71 -8.95 5.49
CA LEU A 153 1.13 -8.39 6.77
C LEU A 153 -0.03 -8.41 7.76
N GLN A 154 0.26 -8.96 8.93
CA GLN A 154 -0.54 -8.86 10.13
C GLN A 154 0.00 -7.70 10.97
N PHE A 155 -0.86 -6.76 11.38
CA PHE A 155 -0.43 -5.52 12.04
C PHE A 155 -0.41 -5.63 13.57
N THR A 156 -1.18 -6.56 14.12
CA THR A 156 -1.28 -6.86 15.55
C THR A 156 -1.36 -8.36 15.75
N GLU A 157 -0.81 -8.90 16.84
CA GLU A 157 -0.86 -10.33 17.14
C GLU A 157 -2.31 -10.86 17.23
N GLU A 158 -3.25 -10.03 17.70
CA GLU A 158 -4.64 -10.38 17.92
C GLU A 158 -5.58 -10.10 16.74
N ASN A 159 -5.06 -9.78 15.54
CA ASN A 159 -5.89 -9.38 14.39
C ASN A 159 -6.91 -8.26 14.72
N THR A 160 -6.49 -7.29 15.53
CA THR A 160 -7.32 -6.14 15.86
C THR A 160 -7.63 -5.35 14.59
N PRO A 161 -8.90 -5.03 14.31
CA PRO A 161 -9.24 -4.21 13.16
C PRO A 161 -8.54 -2.86 13.17
N PHE A 162 -8.25 -2.32 11.97
CA PHE A 162 -7.54 -1.06 11.80
C PHE A 162 -8.26 0.15 12.41
N ALA A 163 -9.59 0.12 12.42
CA ALA A 163 -10.45 1.14 13.01
C ALA A 163 -11.82 0.53 13.34
N ASP A 164 -12.63 1.22 14.14
CA ASP A 164 -13.92 0.68 14.61
C ASP A 164 -15.06 0.71 13.57
N ASN A 165 -14.81 1.25 12.37
CA ASN A 165 -15.73 1.25 11.24
C ASN A 165 -15.45 0.17 10.20
N THR A 166 -14.45 -0.68 10.41
CA THR A 166 -14.09 -1.76 9.48
C THR A 166 -13.67 -3.01 10.25
N GLY A 167 -13.82 -4.18 9.63
CA GLY A 167 -13.26 -5.44 10.16
C GLY A 167 -11.92 -5.82 9.54
N PHE A 168 -11.36 -4.99 8.66
CA PHE A 168 -10.03 -5.22 8.11
C PHE A 168 -8.97 -5.15 9.21
N CYS A 169 -8.10 -6.15 9.30
CA CYS A 169 -7.07 -6.27 10.34
C CYS A 169 -5.68 -6.63 9.78
N SER A 170 -5.60 -6.89 8.48
CA SER A 170 -4.39 -7.32 7.78
C SER A 170 -4.40 -6.81 6.34
N ALA A 171 -3.34 -7.06 5.59
CA ALA A 171 -3.28 -6.70 4.18
C ALA A 171 -2.52 -7.74 3.36
N VAL A 172 -2.87 -7.85 2.08
CA VAL A 172 -2.10 -8.56 1.04
C VAL A 172 -1.63 -7.55 0.01
N PHE A 173 -0.46 -7.80 -0.58
CA PHE A 173 0.17 -6.93 -1.57
C PHE A 173 0.10 -7.61 -2.93
N LEU A 174 -0.33 -6.90 -3.97
CA LEU A 174 -0.56 -7.48 -5.30
C LEU A 174 0.27 -6.77 -6.36
N HIS A 175 0.84 -7.58 -7.25
CA HIS A 175 1.09 -7.19 -8.63
C HIS A 175 -0.13 -7.54 -9.49
N SER A 176 -0.36 -6.76 -10.54
CA SER A 176 -1.26 -7.07 -11.63
C SER A 176 -0.71 -8.22 -12.49
N ASP A 177 -1.58 -9.11 -12.98
CA ASP A 177 -1.24 -10.09 -14.02
C ASP A 177 -1.20 -9.43 -15.39
N SER A 178 -0.46 -10.02 -16.33
CA SER A 178 -0.45 -9.67 -17.76
C SER A 178 -1.84 -9.58 -18.42
N ASN A 179 -2.82 -10.32 -17.92
CA ASN A 179 -4.20 -10.32 -18.43
C ASN A 179 -5.09 -9.24 -17.79
N ASP A 180 -4.66 -8.67 -16.67
CA ASP A 180 -5.43 -7.62 -15.98
C ASP A 180 -5.59 -6.40 -16.88
N PHE A 181 -6.77 -5.79 -16.79
CA PHE A 181 -7.21 -4.68 -17.63
C PHE A 181 -7.09 -4.99 -19.13
N GLY A 182 -7.18 -6.27 -19.51
CA GLY A 182 -6.95 -6.73 -20.89
C GLY A 182 -5.53 -6.44 -21.39
N GLY A 183 -4.55 -6.39 -20.48
CA GLY A 183 -3.16 -6.06 -20.79
C GLY A 183 -2.88 -4.57 -21.00
N LYS A 184 -3.86 -3.68 -20.77
CA LYS A 184 -3.74 -2.23 -21.04
C LYS A 184 -2.50 -1.59 -20.39
N TYR A 185 -2.18 -1.97 -19.16
CA TYR A 185 -1.08 -1.36 -18.42
C TYR A 185 0.23 -2.15 -18.51
N GLY A 186 0.19 -3.38 -19.05
CA GLY A 186 1.31 -4.32 -18.99
C GLY A 186 1.90 -4.36 -17.58
N ASP A 187 3.22 -4.21 -17.48
CA ASP A 187 3.91 -4.22 -16.19
C ASP A 187 3.95 -2.85 -15.48
N ARG A 188 3.37 -1.79 -16.05
CA ARG A 188 3.47 -0.43 -15.48
C ARG A 188 2.77 -0.29 -14.13
N LEU A 189 1.91 -1.23 -13.75
CA LEU A 189 1.31 -1.31 -12.40
C LEU A 189 2.14 -2.16 -11.42
N ASN A 190 3.17 -2.86 -11.89
CA ASN A 190 3.98 -3.81 -11.13
C ASN A 190 5.38 -3.31 -10.84
N TYR A 191 5.98 -2.59 -11.78
CA TYR A 191 7.28 -1.97 -11.57
C TYR A 191 7.46 -0.72 -12.42
N MET A 192 8.40 0.11 -11.99
CA MET A 192 9.00 1.14 -12.81
C MET A 192 10.51 0.95 -12.89
N ARG A 193 11.10 1.42 -13.97
CA ARG A 193 12.55 1.46 -14.14
C ARG A 193 13.01 2.90 -13.98
N THR A 194 13.94 3.11 -13.08
CA THR A 194 14.54 4.43 -12.81
C THR A 194 15.60 4.77 -13.86
N GLU A 195 15.97 6.05 -13.93
CA GLU A 195 16.98 6.58 -14.85
C GLU A 195 18.36 5.95 -14.62
N ASP A 196 18.69 5.58 -13.38
CA ASP A 196 19.94 4.88 -13.05
C ASP A 196 19.92 3.37 -13.37
N GLY A 197 18.76 2.86 -13.79
CA GLY A 197 18.55 1.47 -14.18
C GLY A 197 18.06 0.55 -13.06
N SER A 198 17.84 1.05 -11.84
CA SER A 198 17.19 0.32 -10.75
C SER A 198 15.72 0.06 -11.04
N TYR A 199 15.19 -1.05 -10.53
CA TYR A 199 13.76 -1.36 -10.56
C TYR A 199 13.11 -1.01 -9.22
N ILE A 200 11.90 -0.49 -9.27
CA ILE A 200 11.05 -0.25 -8.09
C ILE A 200 9.74 -1.01 -8.32
N ASN A 201 9.46 -1.98 -7.45
CA ASN A 201 8.19 -2.71 -7.48
C ASN A 201 7.07 -1.83 -6.96
N LEU A 202 5.89 -1.96 -7.55
CA LEU A 202 4.70 -1.22 -7.18
C LEU A 202 3.68 -2.21 -6.65
N LEU A 203 3.48 -2.20 -5.33
CA LEU A 203 2.67 -3.18 -4.64
C LEU A 203 1.30 -2.58 -4.30
N CYS A 204 0.24 -3.12 -4.89
CA CYS A 204 -1.12 -2.71 -4.54
C CYS A 204 -1.50 -3.28 -3.17
N PHE A 205 -1.79 -2.41 -2.20
CA PHE A 205 -2.26 -2.78 -0.87
C PHE A 205 -3.75 -3.09 -0.90
N ILE A 206 -4.11 -4.31 -0.52
CA ILE A 206 -5.49 -4.77 -0.38
C ILE A 206 -5.74 -5.19 1.07
N PRO A 207 -6.61 -4.48 1.83
CA PRO A 207 -6.92 -4.85 3.19
C PRO A 207 -7.77 -6.12 3.24
N MET A 208 -7.51 -6.95 4.25
CA MET A 208 -8.14 -8.24 4.45
C MET A 208 -8.77 -8.36 5.83
N TYR A 209 -9.87 -9.09 5.88
CA TYR A 209 -10.43 -9.64 7.11
C TYR A 209 -9.55 -10.80 7.63
N GLU A 210 -9.73 -11.15 8.91
CA GLU A 210 -8.99 -12.26 9.52
C GLU A 210 -9.23 -13.61 8.81
N ASP A 211 -10.47 -13.89 8.43
CA ASP A 211 -10.85 -15.12 7.74
C ASP A 211 -10.26 -15.21 6.32
N GLU A 212 -10.12 -14.09 5.62
CA GLU A 212 -9.42 -13.99 4.33
C GLU A 212 -7.92 -14.26 4.46
N MET A 213 -7.29 -13.71 5.51
CA MET A 213 -5.88 -13.99 5.80
C MET A 213 -5.67 -15.48 6.13
N ASN A 214 -6.53 -16.05 6.98
CA ASN A 214 -6.50 -17.47 7.31
C ASN A 214 -6.73 -18.36 6.07
N PHE A 215 -7.68 -17.98 5.21
CA PHE A 215 -7.92 -18.66 3.95
C PHE A 215 -6.69 -18.63 3.03
N LYS A 216 -5.99 -17.48 2.93
CA LYS A 216 -4.74 -17.37 2.18
C LYS A 216 -3.64 -18.27 2.74
N ILE A 217 -3.51 -18.35 4.06
CA ILE A 217 -2.53 -19.24 4.72
C ILE A 217 -2.86 -20.70 4.39
N GLU A 218 -4.13 -21.09 4.42
CA GLU A 218 -4.56 -22.47 4.22
C GLU A 218 -4.55 -22.89 2.73
N LYS A 219 -5.04 -22.02 1.84
CA LYS A 219 -5.29 -22.35 0.42
C LYS A 219 -4.30 -21.70 -0.55
N GLY A 220 -3.52 -20.73 -0.10
CA GLY A 220 -2.56 -19.99 -0.91
C GLY A 220 -3.13 -18.71 -1.54
N GLY A 221 -2.23 -17.96 -2.18
CA GLY A 221 -2.55 -16.66 -2.76
C GLY A 221 -3.50 -16.72 -3.96
N GLY A 222 -3.30 -17.64 -4.90
CA GLY A 222 -4.14 -17.77 -6.10
C GLY A 222 -5.63 -17.95 -5.78
N PRO A 223 -6.00 -18.88 -4.88
CA PRO A 223 -7.40 -19.01 -4.45
C PRO A 223 -7.96 -17.77 -3.76
N LEU A 224 -7.16 -17.03 -2.98
CA LEU A 224 -7.61 -15.76 -2.40
C LEU A 224 -7.87 -14.72 -3.51
N PHE A 225 -6.95 -14.58 -4.46
CA PHE A 225 -7.10 -13.66 -5.59
C PHE A 225 -8.40 -13.94 -6.36
N LEU A 226 -8.67 -15.23 -6.65
CA LEU A 226 -9.90 -15.64 -7.32
C LEU A 226 -11.17 -15.24 -6.56
N ARG A 227 -11.15 -15.31 -5.22
CA ARG A 227 -12.29 -14.87 -4.39
C ARG A 227 -12.45 -13.35 -4.37
N LEU A 228 -11.36 -12.59 -4.40
CA LEU A 228 -11.38 -11.13 -4.36
C LEU A 228 -11.76 -10.51 -5.72
N PHE A 229 -11.19 -11.03 -6.81
CA PHE A 229 -11.23 -10.35 -8.11
C PHE A 229 -11.78 -11.20 -9.26
N GLY A 230 -12.00 -12.50 -9.05
CA GLY A 230 -12.27 -13.43 -10.13
C GLY A 230 -10.98 -13.86 -10.84
N GLU A 231 -11.07 -14.24 -12.11
CA GLU A 231 -9.91 -14.74 -12.86
C GLU A 231 -8.87 -13.64 -13.14
N THR A 232 -9.29 -12.38 -13.21
CA THR A 232 -8.45 -11.22 -13.53
C THR A 232 -9.13 -9.93 -13.06
N VAL A 233 -8.33 -8.91 -12.79
CA VAL A 233 -8.82 -7.55 -12.53
C VAL A 233 -9.16 -6.89 -13.86
N THR A 234 -10.41 -6.50 -14.06
CA THR A 234 -10.88 -5.89 -15.31
C THR A 234 -11.04 -4.37 -15.23
N ASP A 235 -11.29 -3.84 -14.03
CA ASP A 235 -11.49 -2.41 -13.80
C ASP A 235 -10.91 -1.99 -12.44
N PHE A 236 -10.49 -0.72 -12.35
CA PHE A 236 -9.91 -0.18 -11.12
C PHE A 236 -10.92 -0.16 -9.97
N SER A 237 -12.22 -0.12 -10.26
CA SER A 237 -13.27 -0.22 -9.24
C SER A 237 -13.15 -1.49 -8.40
N GLN A 238 -12.58 -2.57 -8.93
CA GLN A 238 -12.33 -3.80 -8.18
C GLN A 238 -11.19 -3.64 -7.15
N LEU A 239 -10.26 -2.72 -7.39
CA LEU A 239 -9.12 -2.42 -6.50
C LEU A 239 -9.43 -1.27 -5.51
N VAL A 240 -10.53 -0.53 -5.71
CA VAL A 240 -10.99 0.49 -4.76
C VAL A 240 -11.42 -0.19 -3.47
N ILE A 241 -10.84 0.24 -2.35
CA ILE A 241 -11.14 -0.33 -1.02
C ILE A 241 -12.56 0.05 -0.62
N ASP A 242 -13.47 -0.92 -0.70
CA ASP A 242 -14.80 -0.81 -0.10
C ASP A 242 -14.74 -1.26 1.37
N ILE A 243 -14.81 -0.31 2.30
CA ILE A 243 -14.82 -0.59 3.75
C ILE A 243 -16.08 -1.31 4.22
N ASN A 244 -17.13 -1.34 3.40
CA ASN A 244 -18.40 -1.98 3.71
C ASN A 244 -18.57 -3.34 3.01
N ARG A 245 -17.58 -3.80 2.23
CA ARG A 245 -17.66 -5.11 1.57
C ARG A 245 -17.80 -6.23 2.60
N GLU A 246 -18.52 -7.29 2.26
CA GLU A 246 -18.44 -8.53 3.04
C GLU A 246 -17.07 -9.19 2.84
N SER A 247 -16.63 -10.01 3.81
CA SER A 247 -15.49 -10.90 3.58
C SER A 247 -15.84 -11.87 2.45
N VAL A 248 -14.88 -12.13 1.57
CA VAL A 248 -15.04 -13.11 0.48
C VAL A 248 -14.95 -14.56 0.96
N CYS A 249 -14.72 -14.75 2.27
CA CYS A 249 -14.62 -16.05 2.94
C CYS A 249 -15.79 -16.34 3.87
N ILE A 250 -16.82 -15.47 3.94
CA ILE A 250 -18.03 -15.77 4.70
C ILE A 250 -18.69 -17.01 4.11
N ASN A 251 -18.64 -18.12 4.86
CA ASN A 251 -19.52 -19.24 4.64
C ASN A 251 -20.94 -18.78 4.97
N LYS A 252 -21.73 -18.44 3.95
CA LYS A 252 -23.18 -18.37 4.11
C LYS A 252 -23.64 -19.79 4.38
N SER A 253 -23.81 -20.14 5.66
CA SER A 253 -24.59 -21.30 6.06
C SER A 253 -25.95 -21.20 5.36
N ILE A 254 -26.22 -22.14 4.45
CA ILE A 254 -27.53 -22.32 3.84
C ILE A 254 -28.50 -22.82 4.91
#